data_AF-A0A3E0RKU4-F1
#
_entry.id   AF-A0A3E0RKU4-F1
#
_cell.length_a   1.000
_cell.length_b   1.000
_cell.length_c   1.000
_cell.angle_alpha   90.00
_cell.angle_beta   90.00
_cell.angle_gamma   90.00
#
_symmetry.space_group_name_H-M   'P 1'
#
loop_
_entity.id
_entity.type
_entity.pdbx_description
1 polymer ?
#
loop_
_entity_poly.entity_id
_entity_poly.type
_entity_poly.pdbx_seq_one_letter_code
_entity_poly.pdbx_strand_id
1 'polypeptide(L)' 'MKGRLRAAMIGGGPGSFIGGVHRIAARMDGEYDLVAGAFSSKPEKCLETARELGISEDRAYGSWKELIEKELDRPENER' A
#
# COMPACT_ATOMS: atom_id res chain seq x y z
N MET A 1 -12.55 20.80 -4.58
CA MET A 1 -11.27 20.16 -4.97
C MET A 1 -11.48 18.67 -4.91
N LYS A 2 -11.05 17.91 -5.92
CA LYS A 2 -11.05 16.44 -5.87
C LYS A 2 -9.99 16.02 -4.84
N GLY A 3 -10.30 15.11 -3.92
CA GLY A 3 -9.33 14.61 -2.94
C GLY A 3 -8.22 13.80 -3.62
N ARG A 4 -7.08 13.61 -2.94
CA ARG A 4 -5.99 12.75 -3.40
C ARG A 4 -6.50 11.33 -3.63
N LEU A 5 -6.00 10.66 -4.66
CA LEU A 5 -6.38 9.27 -4.96
C LEU A 5 -5.77 8.34 -3.91
N ARG A 6 -6.61 7.51 -3.31
CA ARG A 6 -6.15 6.40 -2.47
C ARG A 6 -5.62 5.28 -3.34
N ALA A 7 -4.43 4.81 -3.05
CA ALA A 7 -3.78 3.73 -3.78
C ALA A 7 -3.28 2.64 -2.85
N ALA A 8 -3.14 1.45 -3.42
CA ALA A 8 -2.52 0.30 -2.77
C ALA A 8 -1.39 -0.25 -3.65
N MET A 9 -0.41 -0.92 -3.02
CA MET A 9 0.76 -1.46 -3.73
C MET A 9 0.92 -2.96 -3.48
N ILE A 10 1.21 -3.70 -4.55
CA ILE A 10 1.55 -5.13 -4.50
C ILE A 10 3.04 -5.28 -4.80
N GLY A 11 3.78 -5.88 -3.88
CA GLY A 11 5.24 -5.99 -3.92
C GLY A 11 5.97 -4.73 -3.44
N GLY A 12 7.28 -4.67 -3.66
CA GLY A 12 8.11 -3.51 -3.29
C GLY A 12 8.46 -3.39 -1.80
N GLY A 13 8.37 -4.50 -1.06
CA GLY A 13 8.79 -4.64 0.33
C GLY A 13 10.32 -4.56 0.55
N PRO A 14 10.85 -5.09 1.67
CA PRO A 14 12.19 -4.78 2.14
C PRO A 14 13.26 -5.21 1.14
N GLY A 15 14.24 -4.33 0.90
CA GLY A 15 15.31 -4.54 -0.07
C GLY A 15 14.94 -4.29 -1.54
N SER A 16 13.70 -3.89 -1.85
CA SER A 16 13.30 -3.57 -3.22
C SER A 16 13.70 -2.15 -3.63
N PHE A 17 14.59 -2.03 -4.62
CA PHE A 17 14.90 -0.74 -5.26
C PHE A 17 13.68 -0.17 -6.01
N ILE A 18 13.04 -1.00 -6.84
CA ILE A 18 11.88 -0.59 -7.66
C ILE A 18 10.72 -0.13 -6.79
N GLY A 19 10.49 -0.77 -5.64
CA GLY A 19 9.43 -0.34 -4.74
C GLY A 19 9.63 1.09 -4.22
N GLY A 20 10.86 1.46 -3.87
CA GLY A 20 11.19 2.84 -3.52
C GLY A 20 10.94 3.82 -4.65
N VAL A 21 11.40 3.50 -5.87
CA VAL A 21 11.23 4.35 -7.07
C VAL A 21 9.76 4.64 -7.36
N HIS A 22 8.90 3.62 -7.34
CA HIS A 22 7.45 3.81 -7.57
C HIS A 22 6.81 4.69 -6.50
N ARG A 23 7.17 4.50 -5.21
CA ARG A 23 6.64 5.33 -4.12
C ARG A 23 7.12 6.78 -4.21
N ILE A 24 8.33 7.03 -4.70
CA ILE A 24 8.81 8.41 -4.94
C ILE A 24 7.99 9.01 -6.08
N ALA A 25 7.91 8.33 -7.24
CA ALA A 25 7.18 8.82 -8.41
C ALA A 25 5.71 9.13 -8.10
N ALA A 26 5.00 8.23 -7.41
CA ALA A 26 3.60 8.42 -7.02
C ALA A 26 3.37 9.61 -6.07
N ARG A 27 4.40 10.08 -5.36
CA ARG A 27 4.31 11.24 -4.46
C ARG A 27 4.71 12.56 -5.12
N MET A 28 5.35 12.52 -6.29
CA MET A 28 5.98 13.72 -6.89
C MET A 28 4.97 14.81 -7.28
N ASP A 29 3.78 14.43 -7.74
CA ASP A 29 2.73 15.36 -8.15
C ASP A 29 1.73 15.70 -7.02
N GLY A 30 1.83 15.03 -5.87
CA GLY A 30 0.94 15.23 -4.74
C GLY A 30 -0.47 14.65 -4.93
N GLU A 31 -0.72 13.85 -5.97
CA GLU A 31 -2.08 13.40 -6.32
C GLU A 31 -2.48 12.08 -5.66
N TYR A 32 -1.54 11.36 -5.02
CA TYR A 32 -1.77 10.04 -4.44
C TYR A 32 -1.44 9.94 -2.95
N ASP A 33 -2.25 9.17 -2.23
CA ASP A 33 -1.96 8.65 -0.89
C ASP A 33 -1.88 7.12 -0.94
N LEU A 34 -0.73 6.56 -0.56
CA LEU A 34 -0.55 5.12 -0.44
C LEU A 34 -1.09 4.66 0.92
N VAL A 35 -2.19 3.90 0.92
CA VAL A 35 -2.98 3.62 2.13
C VAL A 35 -3.07 2.14 2.50
N ALA A 36 -2.64 1.25 1.61
CA ALA A 36 -2.67 -0.20 1.79
C ALA A 36 -1.55 -0.89 0.99
N GLY A 37 -1.23 -2.14 1.34
CA GLY A 37 -0.34 -2.92 0.49
C GLY A 37 -0.18 -4.39 0.85
N ALA A 38 0.29 -5.15 -0.13
CA ALA A 38 0.76 -6.53 0.00
C ALA A 38 2.23 -6.57 -0.41
N PHE A 39 3.11 -6.08 0.47
CA PHE A 39 4.51 -5.78 0.16
C PHE A 39 5.39 -7.02 0.08
N SER A 40 4.99 -8.11 0.74
CA SER A 40 5.67 -9.39 0.75
C SER A 40 4.67 -10.52 1.00
N SER A 41 4.96 -11.72 0.47
CA SER A 41 4.25 -12.95 0.83
C SER A 41 4.61 -13.45 2.24
N LYS A 42 5.65 -12.88 2.86
CA LYS A 42 6.01 -13.11 4.26
C LYS A 42 5.31 -12.07 5.15
N PRO A 43 4.34 -12.45 6.00
CA PRO A 43 3.55 -11.50 6.80
C PRO A 43 4.42 -10.54 7.62
N GLU A 44 5.49 -11.03 8.22
CA GLU A 44 6.41 -10.25 9.03
C GLU A 44 7.09 -9.12 8.23
N LYS A 45 7.49 -9.40 6.99
CA LYS A 45 8.10 -8.41 6.08
C LYS A 45 7.08 -7.43 5.51
N CYS A 46 5.84 -7.89 5.33
CA CYS A 46 4.76 -7.02 4.89
C CYS A 46 4.44 -5.97 5.97
N LEU A 47 4.31 -6.41 7.22
CA LEU A 47 4.10 -5.53 8.37
C LEU A 47 5.28 -4.59 8.61
N GLU A 48 6.52 -5.07 8.49
CA GLU A 48 7.73 -4.23 8.53
C GLU A 48 7.63 -3.08 7.52
N THR A 49 7.33 -3.38 6.26
CA THR A 49 7.19 -2.36 5.21
C THR A 49 6.03 -1.40 5.52
N ALA A 50 4.90 -1.90 5.99
CA ALA A 50 3.75 -1.05 6.33
C ALA A 50 4.12 -0.03 7.42
N ARG A 51 4.81 -0.47 8.48
CA ARG A 51 5.30 0.41 9.54
C ARG A 51 6.27 1.46 9.03
N GLU A 52 7.23 1.07 8.20
CA GLU A 52 8.20 2.00 7.59
C GLU A 52 7.52 3.07 6.72
N LEU A 53 6.42 2.71 6.06
CA LEU A 53 5.67 3.59 5.17
C LEU A 53 4.55 4.37 5.88
N GLY A 54 4.34 4.16 7.19
CA GLY A 54 3.25 4.78 7.95
C GLY A 54 1.86 4.29 7.53
N ILE A 55 1.76 3.08 6.97
CA ILE A 55 0.50 2.44 6.58
C ILE A 55 -0.03 1.63 7.75
N SER A 56 -1.34 1.71 7.98
CA SER A 56 -1.99 0.99 9.08
C SER A 56 -1.80 -0.52 8.96
N GLU A 57 -1.53 -1.20 10.08
CA GLU A 57 -1.26 -2.64 10.08
C GLU A 57 -2.47 -3.46 9.62
N ASP A 58 -3.71 -2.96 9.80
CA ASP A 58 -4.95 -3.58 9.30
C ASP A 58 -5.14 -3.46 7.77
N ARG A 59 -4.22 -2.73 7.09
CA ARG A 59 -4.16 -2.57 5.63
C ARG A 59 -2.86 -3.10 5.02
N ALA A 60 -2.13 -3.92 5.80
CA ALA A 60 -0.99 -4.69 5.36
C ALA A 60 -1.41 -6.16 5.19
N TYR A 61 -1.51 -6.61 3.95
CA TYR A 61 -2.08 -7.92 3.61
C TYR A 61 -1.00 -8.92 3.22
N GLY A 62 -1.21 -10.20 3.56
CA GLY A 62 -0.23 -11.26 3.29
C GLY A 62 -0.22 -11.72 1.83
N SER A 63 -1.24 -11.36 1.07
CA SER A 63 -1.33 -11.66 -0.36
C SER A 63 -2.05 -10.56 -1.14
N TRP A 64 -1.81 -10.49 -2.45
CA TRP A 64 -2.52 -9.57 -3.33
C TRP A 64 -4.01 -9.88 -3.43
N LYS A 65 -4.40 -11.16 -3.29
CA LYS A 65 -5.82 -11.58 -3.33
C LYS A 65 -6.55 -11.04 -2.11
N GLU A 66 -5.97 -11.28 -0.93
CA GLU A 66 -6.50 -10.77 0.34
C GLU A 66 -6.61 -9.24 0.33
N LEU A 67 -5.59 -8.55 -0.21
CA LEU A 67 -5.64 -7.09 -0.39
C LEU A 67 -6.86 -6.67 -1.22
N ILE A 68 -7.08 -7.28 -2.39
CA ILE A 68 -8.21 -6.90 -3.26
C ILE A 68 -9.54 -7.20 -2.57
N GLU A 69 -9.69 -8.40 -2.00
CA GLU A 69 -10.92 -8.82 -1.32
C GLU A 69 -11.26 -7.89 -0.15
N LYS A 70 -10.31 -7.63 0.75
CA LYS A 70 -10.52 -6.81 1.95
C LYS A 70 -10.69 -5.33 1.65
N GLU A 71 -9.98 -4.81 0.66
CA GLU A 71 -10.15 -3.43 0.25
C GLU A 71 -11.49 -3.23 -0.46
N LEU A 72 -11.97 -4.19 -1.26
CA LEU A 72 -13.30 -4.09 -1.89
C LEU A 72 -14.45 -4.07 -0.87
N ASP A 73 -14.29 -4.71 0.28
CA ASP A 73 -15.27 -4.73 1.38
C ASP A 73 -15.38 -3.37 2.12
N ARG A 74 -14.42 -2.45 1.94
CA ARG A 74 -14.47 -1.13 2.58
C ARG A 74 -15.48 -0.19 1.89
N PRO A 75 -16.03 0.80 2.62
CA PRO A 75 -16.87 1.84 2.03
C PRO A 75 -16.19 2.55 0.85
N GLU A 76 -16.94 2.98 -0.16
CA GLU A 76 -16.39 3.65 -1.35
C GLU A 76 -15.53 4.87 -1.02
N ASN A 77 -15.89 5.64 0.00
CA ASN A 77 -15.12 6.79 0.47
C ASN A 77 -13.85 6.41 1.26
N GLU A 78 -13.67 5.13 1.58
CA GLU A 78 -12.51 4.59 2.28
C GLU A 78 -11.54 3.81 1.38
N ARG A 79 -11.99 3.43 0.18
CA ARG A 79 -11.22 2.70 -0.84
C ARG A 79 -10.34 3.63 -1.67
#